data_AF-A0A192ZIP2-F1
#
_entry.id   AF-A0A192ZIP2-F1
#
_cell.length_a   1.000
_cell.length_b   1.000
_cell.length_c   1.000
_cell.angle_alpha   90.00
_cell.angle_beta   90.00
_cell.angle_gamma   90.00
#
_symmetry.space_group_name_H-M   'P 1'
#
loop_
_entity.id
_entity.type
_entity.pdbx_description
1 polymer ?
#
loop_
_entity_poly.entity_id
_entity_poly.type
_entity_poly.pdbx_seq_one_letter_code
_entity_poly.pdbx_strand_id
1 'polypeptide(L)'
;MFLRFSAILLGVIGVTKVVTQVVSPGFRAVRSNPYALRRSKREPIVLSEGLHWSVPFIHQFSTYETRTQPYRRKVETFTRDKRKVWLDLVIATRPDDQRLLFFHRRMGSKDEFFRTYLPAIEERVVTECMMDFNASEIAARRNIFMKRLLSRLRMECDVLGVLVDDLFLIDTNVEGIDISFHVPNESGTKSGERDENKKDLESQGR
;
A
#
# COMPACT_ATOMS: atom_id res chain seq x y z
N MET A 1 6.47 -50.25 11.60
CA MET A 1 5.85 -50.03 10.27
C MET A 1 5.28 -48.61 10.15
N PHE A 2 4.44 -48.15 11.08
CA PHE A 2 3.80 -46.83 11.08
C PHE A 2 4.74 -45.60 10.97
N LEU A 3 5.92 -45.63 11.60
CA LEU A 3 6.87 -44.51 11.56
C LEU A 3 7.39 -44.20 10.15
N ARG A 4 7.57 -45.24 9.32
CA ARG A 4 8.06 -45.10 7.94
C ARG A 4 6.98 -44.55 7.00
N PHE A 5 5.73 -44.95 7.20
CA PHE A 5 4.60 -44.40 6.45
C PHE A 5 4.36 -42.91 6.78
N SER A 6 4.49 -42.53 8.05
CA SER A 6 4.39 -41.11 8.46
C SER A 6 5.45 -40.23 7.77
N ALA A 7 6.70 -40.68 7.73
CA ALA A 7 7.78 -39.94 7.07
C ALA A 7 7.57 -39.79 5.56
N ILE A 8 7.06 -40.82 4.88
CA ILE A 8 6.75 -40.78 3.44
C ILE A 8 5.60 -39.79 3.18
N LEU A 9 4.55 -39.81 4.01
CA LEU A 9 3.41 -38.90 3.86
C LEU A 9 3.84 -37.43 4.04
N LEU A 10 4.64 -37.14 5.07
CA LEU A 10 5.24 -35.82 5.29
C LEU A 10 6.11 -35.38 4.11
N GLY A 11 6.90 -36.29 3.55
CA GLY A 11 7.70 -36.03 2.35
C GLY A 11 6.85 -35.64 1.14
N VAL A 12 5.76 -36.39 0.86
CA VAL A 12 4.86 -36.11 -0.26
C VAL A 12 4.13 -34.77 -0.09
N ILE A 13 3.69 -34.44 1.13
CA ILE A 13 3.06 -33.16 1.42
C ILE A 13 4.06 -32.00 1.25
N GLY A 14 5.30 -32.18 1.70
CA GLY A 14 6.38 -31.21 1.52
C GLY A 14 6.67 -30.94 0.04
N VAL A 15 6.79 -32.00 -0.77
CA VAL A 15 7.06 -31.87 -2.22
C VAL A 15 5.90 -31.19 -2.95
N THR A 16 4.65 -31.56 -2.64
CA THR A 16 3.49 -30.95 -3.31
C THR A 16 3.38 -29.45 -3.00
N LYS A 17 3.67 -29.01 -1.77
CA LYS A 17 3.71 -27.58 -1.41
C LYS A 17 4.80 -26.78 -2.12
N VAL A 18 5.93 -27.40 -2.46
CA VAL A 18 7.04 -26.74 -3.17
C VAL A 18 6.75 -26.63 -4.67
N VAL A 19 6.06 -27.61 -5.23
CA VAL A 19 5.78 -27.75 -6.67
C VAL A 19 4.44 -27.13 -7.07
N THR A 20 3.58 -26.81 -6.11
CA THR A 20 2.29 -26.15 -6.36
C THR A 20 2.21 -24.83 -5.61
N GLN A 21 1.78 -23.79 -6.32
CA GLN A 21 1.47 -22.50 -5.74
C GLN A 21 0.00 -22.18 -5.97
N VAL A 22 -0.72 -21.95 -4.87
CA VAL A 22 -2.12 -21.57 -4.90
C VAL A 22 -2.21 -20.05 -4.86
N VAL A 23 -2.91 -19.47 -5.83
CA VAL A 23 -3.24 -18.05 -5.87
C VAL A 23 -4.69 -17.90 -5.42
N SER A 24 -4.87 -17.21 -4.29
CA SER A 24 -6.17 -16.95 -3.69
C SER A 24 -7.05 -16.04 -4.57
N PRO A 25 -8.38 -16.11 -4.41
CA PRO A 25 -9.27 -15.20 -5.11
C PRO A 25 -9.03 -13.74 -4.70
N GLY A 26 -9.06 -12.82 -5.68
CA GLY A 26 -8.69 -11.41 -5.50
C GLY A 26 -7.18 -11.13 -5.58
N PHE A 27 -6.38 -12.14 -5.92
CA PHE A 27 -4.95 -12.00 -6.15
C PHE A 27 -4.58 -12.46 -7.55
N ARG A 28 -3.52 -11.88 -8.09
CA ARG A 28 -2.85 -12.32 -9.32
C ARG A 28 -1.39 -12.54 -9.02
N ALA A 29 -0.82 -13.62 -9.53
CA ALA A 29 0.61 -13.86 -9.39
C ALA A 29 1.32 -13.54 -10.69
N VAL A 30 2.46 -12.88 -10.62
CA VAL A 30 3.39 -12.77 -11.74
C VAL A 30 4.46 -13.82 -11.53
N ARG A 31 4.53 -14.77 -12.46
CA ARG A 31 5.59 -15.77 -12.49
C ARG A 31 6.71 -15.28 -13.38
N SER A 32 7.86 -15.05 -12.77
CA SER A 32 9.10 -14.66 -13.45
C SER A 32 10.14 -15.77 -13.34
N ASN A 33 11.04 -15.84 -14.31
CA ASN A 33 12.21 -16.72 -14.26
C ASN A 33 13.47 -15.83 -14.29
N PRO A 34 14.15 -15.62 -13.16
CA PRO A 34 15.34 -14.77 -13.11
C PRO A 34 16.54 -15.37 -13.86
N TYR A 35 16.56 -16.69 -14.09
CA TYR A 35 17.63 -17.39 -14.80
C TYR A 35 17.36 -17.54 -16.30
N ALA A 36 16.23 -17.03 -16.81
CA ALA A 36 15.95 -17.05 -18.23
C ALA A 36 16.97 -16.17 -18.97
N LEU A 37 17.86 -16.81 -19.74
CA LEU A 37 18.80 -16.12 -20.63
C LEU A 37 18.03 -15.16 -21.53
N ARG A 38 18.54 -13.94 -21.73
CA ARG A 38 17.92 -12.89 -22.57
C ARG A 38 17.56 -13.35 -23.99
N ARG A 39 18.14 -14.46 -24.47
CA ARG A 39 17.82 -15.13 -25.75
C ARG A 39 16.61 -16.07 -25.69
N SER A 40 16.34 -16.73 -24.56
CA SER A 40 15.10 -17.50 -24.36
C SER A 40 14.04 -16.53 -23.84
N LYS A 41 13.33 -15.93 -24.78
CA LYS A 41 12.31 -14.87 -24.63
C LYS A 41 11.06 -15.34 -23.86
N ARG A 42 11.21 -16.02 -22.72
CA ARG A 42 10.09 -16.37 -21.83
C ARG A 42 9.75 -15.12 -21.03
N GLU A 43 8.77 -14.40 -21.52
CA GLU A 43 8.24 -13.24 -20.80
C GLU A 43 7.62 -13.69 -19.48
N PRO A 44 7.72 -12.86 -18.42
CA PRO A 44 6.98 -13.11 -17.19
C PRO A 44 5.48 -13.22 -17.51
N ILE A 45 4.81 -14.18 -16.87
CA ILE A 45 3.43 -14.54 -17.17
C ILE A 45 2.56 -14.13 -15.98
N VAL A 46 1.45 -13.45 -16.27
CA VAL A 46 0.41 -13.16 -15.29
C VAL A 46 -0.46 -14.41 -15.14
N LEU A 47 -0.54 -14.91 -13.92
CA LEU A 47 -1.33 -16.06 -13.52
C LEU A 47 -2.59 -15.56 -12.83
N SER A 48 -3.74 -16.04 -13.30
CA SER A 48 -5.04 -15.82 -12.65
C SER A 48 -5.14 -16.61 -11.36
N GLU A 49 -6.25 -16.44 -10.66
CA GLU A 49 -6.62 -17.24 -9.50
C GLU A 49 -6.56 -18.75 -9.81
N GLY A 50 -6.23 -19.57 -8.81
CA GLY A 50 -6.18 -21.03 -8.94
C GLY A 50 -4.84 -21.67 -8.59
N LEU A 51 -4.72 -22.96 -8.90
CA LEU A 51 -3.53 -23.76 -8.62
C LEU A 51 -2.58 -23.74 -9.81
N HIS A 52 -1.36 -23.25 -9.58
CA HIS A 52 -0.32 -23.14 -10.60
C HIS A 52 0.87 -24.04 -10.26
N TRP A 53 1.45 -24.63 -11.30
CA TRP A 53 2.66 -25.43 -11.19
C TRP A 53 3.90 -24.54 -11.07
N SER A 54 4.63 -24.72 -9.98
CA SER A 54 5.91 -24.09 -9.70
C SER A 54 7.04 -25.10 -9.85
N VAL A 55 8.16 -24.66 -10.42
CA VAL A 55 9.39 -25.45 -10.40
C VAL A 55 10.28 -24.74 -9.41
N PRO A 56 10.64 -25.38 -8.29
CA PRO A 56 11.46 -24.74 -7.28
C PRO A 56 12.79 -24.29 -7.88
N PHE A 57 13.35 -23.21 -7.32
CA PHE A 57 14.60 -22.57 -7.75
C PHE A 57 14.60 -21.89 -9.12
N ILE A 58 13.67 -22.22 -10.03
CA ILE A 58 13.58 -21.59 -11.36
C ILE A 58 12.50 -20.51 -11.40
N HIS A 59 11.33 -20.80 -10.85
CA HIS A 59 10.20 -19.88 -10.90
C HIS A 59 10.13 -19.04 -9.62
N GLN A 60 10.13 -17.73 -9.78
CA GLN A 60 9.85 -16.77 -8.72
C GLN A 60 8.43 -16.22 -8.92
N PHE A 61 7.63 -16.22 -7.86
CA PHE A 61 6.26 -15.76 -7.90
C PHE A 61 6.10 -14.52 -7.03
N SER A 62 5.61 -13.45 -7.65
CA SER A 62 5.24 -12.21 -6.97
C SER A 62 3.73 -12.10 -6.98
N THR A 63 3.11 -12.22 -5.81
CA THR A 63 1.65 -12.14 -5.67
C THR A 63 1.21 -10.70 -5.44
N TYR A 64 0.28 -10.25 -6.27
CA TYR A 64 -0.35 -8.93 -6.22
C TYR A 64 -1.81 -9.08 -5.85
N GLU A 65 -2.28 -8.16 -5.02
CA GLU A 65 -3.69 -8.08 -4.68
C GLU A 65 -4.33 -7.08 -5.64
N THR A 66 -5.40 -7.50 -6.31
CA THR A 66 -6.06 -6.70 -7.35
C THR A 66 -7.27 -5.93 -6.82
N ARG A 67 -7.58 -6.13 -5.55
CA ARG A 67 -8.63 -5.42 -4.84
C ARG A 67 -8.16 -4.03 -4.45
N THR A 68 -9.12 -3.12 -4.34
CA THR A 68 -8.92 -1.76 -3.86
C THR A 68 -8.40 -1.78 -2.43
N GLN A 69 -7.25 -1.15 -2.21
CA GLN A 69 -6.63 -0.98 -0.91
C GLN A 69 -6.70 0.49 -0.51
N PRO A 70 -7.25 0.81 0.68
CA PRO A 70 -7.21 2.16 1.20
C PRO A 70 -5.80 2.47 1.71
N TYR A 71 -5.25 3.60 1.28
CA TYR A 71 -3.97 4.12 1.73
C TYR A 71 -4.18 5.48 2.39
N ARG A 72 -3.97 5.56 3.71
CA ARG A 72 -4.17 6.78 4.49
C ARG A 72 -2.86 7.55 4.67
N ARG A 73 -2.87 8.84 4.37
CA ARG A 73 -1.72 9.73 4.51
C ARG A 73 -2.12 11.05 5.13
N LYS A 74 -1.31 11.51 6.10
CA LYS A 74 -1.32 12.90 6.56
C LYS A 74 -0.24 13.68 5.83
N VAL A 75 -0.62 14.77 5.17
CA VAL A 75 0.29 15.64 4.41
C VAL A 75 0.23 17.05 4.98
N GLU A 76 1.41 17.65 5.13
CA GLU A 76 1.59 19.05 5.51
C GLU A 76 2.05 19.82 4.26
N THR A 77 1.32 20.87 3.90
CA THR A 77 1.63 21.63 2.68
C THR A 77 1.21 23.10 2.82
N PHE A 78 1.60 23.91 1.85
CA PHE A 78 1.25 25.32 1.77
C PHE A 78 0.27 25.56 0.63
N THR A 79 -0.68 26.46 0.83
CA THR A 79 -1.62 26.91 -0.21
C THR A 79 -1.04 28.07 -1.02
N ARG A 80 -1.76 28.50 -2.07
CA ARG A 80 -1.40 29.67 -2.90
C ARG A 80 -1.15 30.95 -2.08
N ASP A 81 -1.91 31.15 -1.01
CA ASP A 81 -1.79 32.27 -0.06
C ASP A 81 -0.74 32.04 1.05
N LYS A 82 0.16 31.06 0.88
CA LYS A 82 1.24 30.68 1.81
C LYS A 82 0.74 30.30 3.19
N ARG A 83 -0.51 29.82 3.31
CA ARG A 83 -1.02 29.30 4.57
C ARG A 83 -0.70 27.83 4.68
N LYS A 84 -0.36 27.43 5.89
CA LYS A 84 -0.07 26.04 6.21
C LYS A 84 -1.37 25.26 6.38
N VAL A 85 -1.45 24.11 5.73
CA VAL A 85 -2.60 23.21 5.76
C VAL A 85 -2.15 21.78 6.01
N TRP A 86 -2.84 21.13 6.94
CA TRP A 86 -2.75 19.71 7.22
C TRP A 86 -3.93 19.01 6.58
N LEU A 87 -3.65 18.00 5.76
CA LEU A 87 -4.67 17.17 5.11
C LEU A 87 -4.54 15.73 5.59
N ASP A 88 -5.66 15.10 5.93
CA ASP A 88 -5.74 13.65 6.15
C ASP A 88 -6.50 13.02 4.99
N LEU A 89 -5.77 12.37 4.08
CA LEU A 89 -6.29 11.80 2.84
C LEU A 89 -6.35 10.28 2.95
N VAL A 90 -7.39 9.67 2.36
CA VAL A 90 -7.44 8.23 2.09
C VAL A 90 -7.58 8.03 0.60
N ILE A 91 -6.57 7.41 0.00
CA ILE A 91 -6.50 7.13 -1.43
C ILE A 91 -6.86 5.65 -1.63
N ALA A 92 -7.94 5.37 -2.34
CA ALA A 92 -8.34 4.02 -2.68
C ALA A 92 -7.69 3.63 -4.00
N THR A 93 -6.72 2.71 -3.96
CA THR A 93 -5.92 2.34 -5.13
C THR A 93 -5.88 0.84 -5.36
N ARG A 94 -5.73 0.44 -6.62
CA ARG A 94 -5.51 -0.96 -7.01
C ARG A 94 -4.63 -1.05 -8.25
N PRO A 95 -3.79 -2.08 -8.39
CA PRO A 95 -3.06 -2.31 -9.64
C PRO A 95 -4.04 -2.66 -10.78
N ASP A 96 -3.69 -2.25 -12.00
CA ASP A 96 -4.43 -2.66 -13.20
C ASP A 96 -4.09 -4.11 -13.57
N ASP A 97 -5.12 -4.96 -13.59
CA ASP A 97 -5.04 -6.37 -13.96
C ASP A 97 -4.43 -6.62 -15.34
N GLN A 98 -4.73 -5.74 -16.31
CA GLN A 98 -4.25 -5.89 -17.69
C GLN A 98 -2.78 -5.47 -17.83
N ARG A 99 -2.36 -4.50 -17.03
CA ARG A 99 -0.99 -3.94 -17.06
C ARG A 99 -0.13 -4.42 -15.89
N LEU A 100 -0.55 -5.48 -15.19
CA LEU A 100 0.15 -5.99 -14.01
C LEU A 100 1.61 -6.38 -14.32
N LEU A 101 1.88 -6.86 -15.54
CA LEU A 101 3.23 -7.18 -15.98
C LEU A 101 4.13 -5.94 -16.11
N PHE A 102 3.57 -4.85 -16.64
CA PHE A 102 4.24 -3.58 -16.76
C PHE A 102 4.53 -2.98 -15.37
N PHE A 103 3.53 -3.03 -14.48
CA PHE A 103 3.67 -2.65 -13.08
C PHE A 103 4.80 -3.44 -12.40
N HIS A 104 4.79 -4.78 -12.51
CA HIS A 104 5.83 -5.64 -11.92
C HIS A 104 7.24 -5.30 -12.41
N ARG A 105 7.42 -5.07 -13.73
CA ARG A 105 8.72 -4.71 -14.30
C ARG A 105 9.24 -3.36 -13.82
N ARG A 106 8.34 -2.39 -13.61
CA ARG A 106 8.73 -1.02 -13.24
C ARG A 106 9.01 -0.86 -11.74
N MET A 107 8.37 -1.68 -10.94
CA MET A 107 8.30 -1.51 -9.48
C MET A 107 9.12 -2.54 -8.73
N GLY A 108 9.47 -3.67 -9.37
CA GLY A 108 10.26 -4.75 -8.78
C GLY A 108 9.51 -5.51 -7.69
N SER A 109 9.34 -4.90 -6.52
CA SER A 109 8.64 -5.45 -5.35
C SER A 109 7.30 -4.73 -5.10
N LYS A 110 6.26 -5.50 -4.72
CA LYS A 110 4.93 -4.94 -4.37
C LYS A 110 5.03 -3.91 -3.25
N ASP A 111 5.86 -4.19 -2.25
CA ASP A 111 5.93 -3.38 -1.02
C ASP A 111 6.54 -2.01 -1.27
N GLU A 112 7.40 -1.88 -2.28
CA GLU A 112 8.06 -0.62 -2.62
C GLU A 112 7.08 0.41 -3.20
N PHE A 113 5.98 -0.04 -3.82
CA PHE A 113 4.97 0.88 -4.34
C PHE A 113 4.37 1.76 -3.25
N PHE A 114 3.73 1.13 -2.26
CA PHE A 114 3.03 1.84 -1.20
C PHE A 114 4.00 2.54 -0.24
N ARG A 115 5.24 2.06 -0.14
CA ARG A 115 6.25 2.63 0.75
C ARG A 115 6.99 3.84 0.17
N THR A 116 7.14 3.92 -1.15
CA THR A 116 8.05 4.89 -1.77
C THR A 116 7.41 5.66 -2.90
N TYR A 117 6.84 4.96 -3.88
CA TYR A 117 6.32 5.62 -5.08
C TYR A 117 5.00 6.35 -4.85
N LEU A 118 4.04 5.71 -4.17
CA LEU A 118 2.74 6.32 -3.88
C LEU A 118 2.89 7.58 -2.98
N PRO A 119 3.72 7.57 -1.90
CA PRO A 119 4.06 8.77 -1.15
C PRO A 119 4.66 9.92 -1.96
N ALA A 120 5.57 9.60 -2.89
CA ALA A 120 6.19 10.63 -3.71
C ALA A 120 5.20 11.25 -4.71
N ILE A 121 4.30 10.43 -5.30
CA ILE A 121 3.28 10.92 -6.23
C ILE A 121 2.24 11.76 -5.50
N GLU A 122 1.72 11.29 -4.37
CA GLU A 122 0.69 12.01 -3.62
C GLU A 122 1.20 13.37 -3.17
N GLU A 123 2.42 13.45 -2.62
CA GLU A 123 2.98 14.69 -2.10
C GLU A 123 3.18 15.71 -3.21
N ARG A 124 3.73 15.27 -4.36
CA ARG A 124 3.90 16.13 -5.54
C ARG A 124 2.56 16.64 -6.06
N VAL A 125 1.57 15.76 -6.21
CA VAL A 125 0.26 16.10 -6.78
C VAL A 125 -0.57 16.98 -5.84
N VAL A 126 -0.53 16.70 -4.53
CA VAL A 126 -1.16 17.55 -3.51
C VAL A 126 -0.54 18.94 -3.53
N THR A 127 0.79 19.03 -3.52
CA THR A 127 1.49 20.32 -3.55
C THR A 127 1.18 21.10 -4.83
N GLU A 128 1.19 20.44 -5.99
CA GLU A 128 0.79 21.04 -7.28
C GLU A 128 -0.63 21.60 -7.23
N CYS A 129 -1.60 20.80 -6.76
CA CYS A 129 -2.99 21.25 -6.67
C CYS A 129 -3.15 22.37 -5.63
N MET A 130 -2.39 22.37 -4.55
CA MET A 130 -2.48 23.40 -3.51
C MET A 130 -2.00 24.78 -3.96
N MET A 131 -1.08 24.83 -4.92
CA MET A 131 -0.63 26.10 -5.51
C MET A 131 -1.73 26.79 -6.35
N ASP A 132 -2.73 26.03 -6.82
CA ASP A 132 -3.83 26.58 -7.61
C ASP A 132 -4.93 27.22 -6.75
N PHE A 133 -5.06 26.81 -5.47
CA PHE A 133 -6.17 27.20 -4.60
C PHE A 133 -5.73 27.99 -3.35
N ASN A 134 -6.58 28.93 -2.92
CA ASN A 134 -6.43 29.57 -1.61
C ASN A 134 -7.03 28.69 -0.50
N ALA A 135 -6.57 28.87 0.75
CA ALA A 135 -7.11 28.14 1.90
C ALA A 135 -8.64 28.31 2.07
N SER A 136 -9.17 29.53 1.86
CA SER A 136 -10.61 29.80 1.96
C SER A 136 -11.43 29.10 0.87
N GLU A 137 -10.88 28.95 -0.34
CA GLU A 137 -11.51 28.25 -1.44
C GLU A 137 -11.55 26.75 -1.20
N ILE A 138 -10.51 26.17 -0.59
CA ILE A 138 -10.48 24.75 -0.23
C ILE A 138 -11.56 24.45 0.80
N ALA A 139 -11.70 25.28 1.82
CA ALA A 139 -12.73 25.13 2.85
C ALA A 139 -14.15 25.26 2.26
N ALA A 140 -14.40 26.29 1.44
CA ALA A 140 -15.72 26.55 0.89
C ALA A 140 -16.11 25.62 -0.29
N ARG A 141 -15.13 25.26 -1.13
CA ARG A 141 -15.33 24.54 -2.40
C ARG A 141 -14.54 23.24 -2.45
N ARG A 142 -14.50 22.52 -1.33
CA ARG A 142 -13.81 21.23 -1.19
C ARG A 142 -14.10 20.24 -2.31
N ASN A 143 -15.34 20.16 -2.79
CA ASN A 143 -15.71 19.26 -3.89
C ASN A 143 -14.93 19.54 -5.19
N ILE A 144 -14.68 20.81 -5.50
CA ILE A 144 -13.93 21.23 -6.70
C ILE A 144 -12.45 20.87 -6.53
N PHE A 145 -11.87 21.18 -5.36
CA PHE A 145 -10.50 20.81 -5.02
C PHE A 145 -10.29 19.29 -5.11
N MET A 146 -11.17 18.50 -4.46
CA MET A 146 -11.08 17.03 -4.45
C MET A 146 -11.20 16.44 -5.86
N LYS A 147 -12.11 16.96 -6.70
CA LYS A 147 -12.25 16.52 -8.09
C LYS A 147 -10.98 16.80 -8.89
N ARG A 148 -10.37 17.97 -8.69
CA ARG A 148 -9.10 18.35 -9.35
C ARG A 148 -7.96 17.44 -8.89
N LEU A 149 -7.83 17.25 -7.58
CA LEU A 149 -6.81 16.40 -6.97
C LEU A 149 -6.93 14.94 -7.44
N LEU A 150 -8.13 14.37 -7.41
CA LEU A 150 -8.40 13.01 -7.89
C LEU A 150 -8.05 12.86 -9.38
N SER A 151 -8.40 13.85 -10.22
CA SER A 151 -8.08 13.83 -11.65
C SER A 151 -6.57 13.84 -11.88
N ARG A 152 -5.82 14.62 -11.10
CA ARG A 152 -4.36 14.69 -11.21
C ARG A 152 -3.68 13.42 -10.71
N LEU A 153 -4.14 12.86 -9.58
CA LEU A 153 -3.66 11.58 -9.07
C LEU A 153 -3.90 10.44 -10.07
N ARG A 154 -5.09 10.37 -10.67
CA ARG A 154 -5.41 9.37 -11.70
C ARG A 154 -4.45 9.43 -12.88
N MET A 155 -4.14 10.62 -13.38
CA MET A 155 -3.20 10.79 -14.50
C MET A 155 -1.79 10.30 -14.15
N GLU A 156 -1.28 10.63 -12.96
CA GLU A 156 0.07 10.22 -12.56
C GLU A 156 0.17 8.71 -12.24
N CYS A 157 -0.87 8.14 -11.60
CA CYS A 157 -0.90 6.71 -11.29
C CYS A 157 -1.11 5.83 -12.52
N ASP A 158 -1.86 6.28 -13.53
CA ASP A 158 -2.10 5.51 -14.76
C ASP A 158 -0.80 5.22 -15.52
N VAL A 159 0.17 6.15 -15.48
CA VAL A 159 1.51 5.98 -16.08
C VAL A 159 2.28 4.80 -15.46
N LEU A 160 1.96 4.41 -14.23
CA LEU A 160 2.54 3.26 -13.54
C LEU A 160 1.72 1.99 -13.68
N GLY A 161 0.52 2.05 -14.28
CA GLY A 161 -0.42 0.92 -14.32
C GLY A 161 -1.16 0.72 -13.00
N VAL A 162 -1.39 1.79 -12.24
CA VAL A 162 -2.19 1.78 -11.01
C VAL A 162 -3.43 2.63 -11.19
N LEU A 163 -4.57 2.09 -10.79
CA LEU A 163 -5.87 2.74 -10.85
C LEU A 163 -6.20 3.34 -9.48
N VAL A 164 -6.65 4.60 -9.50
CA VAL A 164 -7.18 5.30 -8.34
C VAL A 164 -8.70 5.31 -8.45
N ASP A 165 -9.34 4.46 -7.65
CA ASP A 165 -10.79 4.29 -7.68
C ASP A 165 -11.45 5.53 -7.06
N ASP A 166 -11.02 5.95 -5.88
CA ASP A 166 -11.57 7.11 -5.17
C ASP A 166 -10.57 7.79 -4.24
N LEU A 167 -10.91 9.00 -3.82
CA LEU A 167 -10.15 9.81 -2.88
C LEU A 167 -11.07 10.43 -1.83
N PHE A 168 -10.80 10.12 -0.57
CA PHE A 168 -11.52 10.68 0.55
C PHE A 168 -10.63 11.67 1.30
N LEU A 169 -11.22 12.77 1.74
CA LEU A 169 -10.61 13.69 2.68
C LEU A 169 -11.27 13.46 4.03
N ILE A 170 -10.50 13.10 5.04
CA ILE A 170 -11.03 12.85 6.39
C ILE A 170 -11.12 14.19 7.12
N ASP A 171 -9.98 14.86 7.24
CA ASP A 171 -9.85 16.08 8.03
C ASP A 171 -8.94 17.09 7.34
N THR A 172 -9.19 18.37 7.58
CA THR A 172 -8.39 19.50 7.09
C THR A 172 -8.22 20.51 8.20
N ASN A 173 -6.99 20.69 8.67
CA ASN A 173 -6.65 21.74 9.62
C ASN A 173 -5.86 22.84 8.89
N VAL A 174 -6.39 24.05 8.88
CA VAL A 174 -5.74 25.23 8.30
C VAL A 174 -5.24 26.09 9.46
N GLU A 175 -3.95 26.42 9.47
CA GLU A 175 -3.40 27.28 10.50
C GLU A 175 -4.08 28.66 10.48
N GLY A 176 -4.75 29.03 11.59
CA GLY A 176 -5.50 30.28 11.74
C GLY A 176 -6.99 30.22 11.33
N ILE A 177 -7.51 29.07 10.91
CA ILE A 177 -8.95 28.82 10.75
C ILE A 177 -9.26 27.52 11.50
N ASP A 178 -9.81 27.63 12.71
CA ASP A 178 -10.11 26.49 13.56
C ASP A 178 -11.33 25.74 12.98
N ILE A 179 -11.08 24.77 12.11
CA ILE A 179 -12.07 23.81 11.62
C ILE A 179 -11.69 22.43 12.14
N SER A 180 -11.39 22.35 13.44
CA SER A 180 -11.13 21.08 14.11
C SER A 180 -12.47 20.35 14.31
N PHE A 181 -12.79 19.43 13.38
CA PHE A 181 -13.75 18.39 13.73
C PHE A 181 -13.10 17.52 14.80
N HIS A 182 -13.66 17.57 16.01
CA HIS A 182 -13.24 16.76 17.15
C HIS A 182 -13.42 15.27 16.81
N VAL A 183 -12.37 14.66 16.25
CA VAL A 183 -12.24 13.21 16.18
C VAL A 183 -11.75 12.76 17.54
N PRO A 184 -12.57 12.05 18.35
CA PRO A 184 -12.10 11.52 19.63
C PRO A 184 -10.93 10.57 19.36
N ASN A 185 -9.85 10.80 20.10
CA ASN A 185 -8.60 10.07 19.99
C ASN A 185 -8.78 8.63 20.50
N GLU A 186 -9.03 7.68 19.61
CA GLU A 186 -8.79 6.25 19.87
C GLU A 186 -7.47 5.82 19.20
N SER A 187 -6.36 6.28 19.76
CA SER A 187 -5.10 5.52 19.71
C SER A 187 -4.25 5.80 20.95
N GLY A 188 -4.85 5.60 22.12
CA GLY A 188 -4.11 5.32 23.34
C GLY A 188 -3.89 3.82 23.46
N THR A 189 -2.81 3.29 22.87
CA THR A 189 -2.31 1.96 23.28
C THR A 189 -0.79 1.89 23.22
N LYS A 190 -0.23 2.00 24.43
CA LYS A 190 1.02 1.43 24.93
C LYS A 190 2.34 2.05 24.48
N SER A 191 2.63 3.23 25.01
CA SER A 191 3.99 3.61 25.37
C SER A 191 3.95 4.47 26.64
N GLY A 192 4.06 3.84 27.80
CA GLY A 192 4.05 4.54 29.08
C GLY A 192 3.51 3.73 30.26
N GLU A 193 3.88 2.45 30.37
CA GLU A 193 3.58 1.65 31.57
C GLU A 193 4.79 0.76 31.87
N ARG A 194 5.91 1.42 32.19
CA ARG A 194 7.12 0.78 32.71
C ARG A 194 7.80 1.56 33.85
N ASP A 195 7.31 2.75 34.18
CA ASP A 195 7.97 3.62 35.16
C ASP A 195 7.27 3.67 36.54
N GLU A 196 6.09 3.07 36.70
CA GLU A 196 5.45 2.96 38.03
C GLU A 196 5.93 1.75 38.84
N ASN A 197 6.27 0.63 38.18
CA ASN A 197 6.65 -0.59 38.90
C ASN A 197 8.08 -0.58 39.49
N LYS A 198 8.82 0.54 39.35
CA LYS A 198 10.16 0.71 39.95
C LYS A 198 10.12 1.48 41.27
N LYS A 199 9.03 2.19 41.58
CA LYS A 199 8.88 2.87 42.87
C LYS A 199 8.38 1.94 43.98
N ASP A 200 7.61 0.91 43.62
CA ASP A 200 7.05 -0.04 44.60
C ASP A 200 8.07 -1.10 45.06
N LEU A 201 9.16 -1.32 44.29
CA LEU A 201 10.24 -2.23 44.70
C LEU A 201 11.28 -1.61 45.64
N GLU A 202 11.35 -0.27 45.75
CA GLU A 202 12.27 0.39 46.69
C GLU A 202 11.64 0.66 48.06
N SER A 203 10.31 0.51 48.20
CA SER A 203 9.60 0.67 49.48
C SER A 203 9.36 -0.63 50.27
N GLN A 204 9.79 -1.79 49.76
CA GLN A 204 9.75 -3.08 50.50
C GLN A 204 11.12 -3.56 50.99
N GLY A 205 12.16 -2.74 50.84
CA GLY A 205 13.52 -3.04 51.29
C GLY A 205 14.00 -2.11 52.41
N ARG A 206 13.29 -2.05 53.55
CA ARG A 206 13.84 -1.60 54.84
C ARG A 206 12.97 -2.05 56.00
#